data_AF-E0W5V3-F1
#
_entry.id   AF-E0W5V3-F1
#
_cell.length_a   1.000
_cell.length_b   1.000
_cell.length_c   1.000
_cell.angle_alpha   90.00
_cell.angle_beta   90.00
_cell.angle_gamma   90.00
#
_symmetry.space_group_name_H-M   'P 1'
#
loop_
_entity.id
_entity.type
_entity.pdbx_description
1 polymer ?
#
loop_
_entity_poly.entity_id
_entity_poly.type
_entity_poly.pdbx_seq_one_letter_code
_entity_poly.pdbx_strand_id
1 'polypeptide(L)'
;IMESGSATAPWAIITREESILRGLRLAEAVGCPHERHELSAVIDCLKKKDPVDLVNNEWGTLGICEFPFVPVIDGAFLDEWPSRALANKNFKKTNILMGSNTEEGYYFIIYYLTELFRKEENVYVNRQEFLRAVTELNPYFNSISRQAIVFEYTDWLNPDDPVSNRDSLDKMVGDYHFTCNVNEFA
;
A
#
# COMPACT_ATOMS: atom_id res chain seq x y z
N ILE A 1 -0.09 20.03 9.38
CA ILE A 1 1.09 19.17 9.61
C ILE A 1 0.70 17.79 9.13
N MET A 2 1.51 17.15 8.29
CA MET A 2 1.30 15.79 7.77
C MET A 2 2.63 15.06 7.84
N GLU A 3 2.69 13.93 8.55
CA GLU A 3 3.92 13.19 8.82
C GLU A 3 3.83 11.85 8.09
N SER A 4 4.74 11.62 7.13
CA SER A 4 4.85 10.38 6.36
C SER A 4 3.57 9.97 5.61
N GLY A 5 2.77 10.94 5.14
CA GLY A 5 1.49 10.64 4.50
C GLY A 5 1.04 11.72 3.53
N SER A 6 0.46 11.28 2.41
CA SER A 6 -0.11 12.13 1.37
C SER A 6 -1.36 11.49 0.76
N ALA A 7 -2.28 12.32 0.28
CA ALA A 7 -3.52 11.87 -0.36
C ALA A 7 -3.29 11.24 -1.74
N THR A 8 -2.11 11.38 -2.35
CA THR A 8 -1.75 10.73 -3.62
C THR A 8 -1.09 9.38 -3.45
N ALA A 9 -0.82 8.95 -2.20
CA ALA A 9 -0.20 7.66 -1.95
C ALA A 9 -1.05 6.49 -2.52
N PRO A 10 -0.42 5.44 -3.07
CA PRO A 10 -1.14 4.34 -3.74
C PRO A 10 -2.16 3.63 -2.83
N TRP A 11 -1.94 3.66 -1.52
CA TRP A 11 -2.76 3.01 -0.51
C TRP A 11 -3.84 3.91 0.09
N ALA A 12 -3.82 5.21 -0.20
CA ALA A 12 -4.67 6.19 0.46
C ALA A 12 -6.13 6.16 -0.03
N ILE A 13 -6.37 5.65 -1.24
CA ILE A 13 -7.71 5.63 -1.84
C ILE A 13 -7.86 4.46 -2.81
N ILE A 14 -9.05 3.86 -2.84
CA ILE A 14 -9.42 2.83 -3.83
C ILE A 14 -10.63 3.25 -4.65
N THR A 15 -10.82 2.60 -5.79
CA THR A 15 -12.02 2.83 -6.60
C THR A 15 -13.27 2.31 -5.87
N ARG A 16 -14.43 2.93 -6.15
CA ARG A 16 -15.71 2.46 -5.60
C ARG A 16 -16.03 1.03 -6.01
N GLU A 17 -15.60 0.65 -7.21
CA GLU A 17 -15.75 -0.71 -7.76
C GLU A 17 -14.97 -1.74 -6.93
N GLU A 18 -13.69 -1.47 -6.67
CA GLU A 18 -12.85 -2.33 -5.84
C GLU A 18 -13.36 -2.39 -4.40
N SER A 19 -13.81 -1.26 -3.83
CA SER A 19 -14.41 -1.22 -2.50
C SER A 19 -15.65 -2.12 -2.38
N ILE A 20 -16.53 -2.13 -3.39
CA ILE A 20 -17.69 -3.04 -3.43
C ILE A 20 -17.21 -4.49 -3.47
N LEU A 21 -16.24 -4.82 -4.34
CA LEU A 21 -15.71 -6.17 -4.45
C LEU A 21 -15.11 -6.66 -3.12
N ARG A 22 -14.33 -5.83 -2.43
CA ARG A 22 -13.76 -6.15 -1.11
C ARG A 22 -14.85 -6.33 -0.05
N GLY A 23 -15.89 -5.50 -0.07
CA GLY A 23 -17.05 -5.68 0.80
C GLY A 23 -17.80 -7.00 0.57
N LEU A 24 -17.95 -7.43 -0.68
CA LEU A 24 -18.55 -8.73 -1.01
C LEU A 24 -17.67 -9.91 -0.59
N ARG A 25 -16.34 -9.81 -0.75
CA ARG A 25 -15.38 -10.82 -0.25
C ARG A 25 -15.43 -10.96 1.26
N LEU A 26 -15.50 -9.84 1.99
CA LEU A 26 -15.68 -9.87 3.45
C LEU A 26 -17.01 -10.55 3.81
N ALA A 27 -18.09 -10.23 3.11
CA ALA A 27 -19.39 -10.86 3.32
C ALA A 27 -19.33 -12.38 3.09
N GLU A 28 -18.66 -12.84 2.04
CA GLU A 28 -18.41 -14.26 1.79
C GLU A 28 -17.62 -14.90 2.96
N ALA A 29 -16.52 -14.28 3.38
CA ALA A 29 -15.65 -14.79 4.45
C ALA A 29 -16.38 -14.98 5.79
N VAL A 30 -17.34 -14.10 6.11
CA VAL A 30 -18.13 -14.20 7.34
C VAL A 30 -19.47 -14.92 7.15
N GLY A 31 -19.71 -15.56 6.00
CA GLY A 31 -20.91 -16.35 5.74
C GLY A 31 -22.19 -15.52 5.60
N CYS A 32 -22.10 -14.34 4.98
CA CYS A 32 -23.23 -13.53 4.55
C CYS A 32 -23.54 -13.73 3.05
N PRO A 33 -24.74 -13.33 2.60
CA PRO A 33 -24.99 -13.15 1.17
C PRO A 33 -23.91 -12.23 0.58
N HIS A 34 -23.45 -12.53 -0.62
CA HIS A 34 -22.33 -11.83 -1.28
C HIS A 34 -22.61 -11.61 -2.78
N GLU A 35 -23.88 -11.69 -3.15
CA GLU A 35 -24.33 -11.42 -4.50
C GLU A 35 -24.44 -9.91 -4.74
N ARG A 36 -23.80 -9.44 -5.80
CA ARG A 36 -23.71 -8.01 -6.11
C ARG A 36 -25.06 -7.34 -6.35
N HIS A 37 -26.07 -8.11 -6.77
CA HIS A 37 -27.42 -7.59 -7.00
C HIS A 37 -28.26 -7.51 -5.72
N GLU A 38 -27.78 -8.06 -4.59
CA GLU A 38 -28.49 -8.13 -3.31
C GLU A 38 -27.81 -7.31 -2.20
N LEU A 39 -27.16 -6.18 -2.53
CA LEU A 39 -26.35 -5.39 -1.58
C LEU A 39 -27.06 -5.04 -0.28
N SER A 40 -28.37 -4.79 -0.30
CA SER A 40 -29.14 -4.53 0.93
C SER A 40 -29.12 -5.74 1.87
N ALA A 41 -29.30 -6.95 1.35
CA ALA A 41 -29.25 -8.18 2.15
C ALA A 41 -27.82 -8.47 2.66
N VAL A 42 -26.80 -8.17 1.85
CA VAL A 42 -25.39 -8.23 2.26
C VAL A 42 -25.17 -7.33 3.48
N ILE A 43 -25.54 -6.05 3.38
CA ILE A 43 -25.35 -5.05 4.44
C ILE A 43 -26.12 -5.43 5.71
N ASP A 44 -27.38 -5.85 5.57
CA ASP A 44 -28.22 -6.22 6.72
C ASP A 44 -27.70 -7.46 7.46
N CYS A 45 -27.02 -8.37 6.74
CA CYS A 45 -26.32 -9.49 7.35
C CYS A 45 -25.04 -9.03 8.06
N LEU A 46 -24.19 -8.24 7.39
CA LEU A 46 -22.93 -7.74 7.96
C LEU A 46 -23.15 -6.94 9.25
N LYS A 47 -24.19 -6.12 9.32
CA LYS A 47 -24.57 -5.36 10.53
C LYS A 47 -24.86 -6.21 11.76
N LYS A 48 -25.15 -7.50 11.58
CA LYS A 48 -25.48 -8.46 12.66
C LYS A 48 -24.28 -9.32 13.07
N LYS A 49 -23.17 -9.24 12.34
CA LYS A 49 -21.95 -9.99 12.64
C LYS A 49 -21.23 -9.36 13.82
N ASP A 50 -20.46 -10.19 14.52
CA ASP A 50 -19.58 -9.71 15.57
C ASP A 50 -18.51 -8.78 14.97
N PRO A 51 -18.25 -7.59 15.55
CA PRO A 51 -17.28 -6.66 14.98
C PRO A 51 -15.85 -7.21 14.99
N VAL A 52 -15.49 -8.09 15.93
CA VAL A 52 -14.18 -8.75 15.97
C VAL A 52 -14.06 -9.77 14.83
N ASP A 53 -15.13 -10.50 14.55
CA ASP A 53 -15.17 -11.40 13.39
C ASP A 53 -15.02 -10.63 12.07
N LEU A 54 -15.62 -9.43 11.94
CA LEU A 54 -15.47 -8.60 10.75
C LEU A 54 -14.01 -8.21 10.51
N VAL A 55 -13.36 -7.58 11.49
CA VAL A 55 -11.98 -7.06 11.33
C VAL A 55 -10.95 -8.18 11.12
N ASN A 56 -11.15 -9.35 11.74
CA ASN A 56 -10.24 -10.49 11.59
C ASN A 56 -10.36 -11.16 10.21
N ASN A 57 -11.44 -10.91 9.46
CA ASN A 57 -11.68 -11.51 8.14
C ASN A 57 -11.54 -10.51 6.97
N GLU A 58 -10.98 -9.32 7.21
CA GLU A 58 -10.74 -8.32 6.16
C GLU A 58 -9.52 -8.66 5.28
N TRP A 59 -8.56 -9.39 5.84
CA TRP A 59 -7.26 -9.66 5.22
C TRP A 59 -7.31 -10.89 4.31
N GLY A 60 -7.54 -10.63 3.03
CA GLY A 60 -7.37 -11.62 1.95
C GLY A 60 -5.95 -11.63 1.38
N THR A 61 -5.82 -11.91 0.08
CA THR A 61 -4.55 -11.79 -0.65
C THR A 61 -4.33 -10.34 -1.07
N LEU A 62 -3.60 -9.58 -0.26
CA LEU A 62 -3.21 -8.19 -0.52
C LEU A 62 -1.70 -8.09 -0.64
N GLY A 63 -1.22 -7.16 -1.48
CA GLY A 63 0.20 -6.84 -1.60
C GLY A 63 0.74 -6.06 -0.41
N ILE A 64 2.04 -5.74 -0.44
CA ILE A 64 2.64 -4.86 0.55
C ILE A 64 2.00 -3.47 0.50
N CYS A 65 1.76 -2.89 1.68
CA CYS A 65 1.12 -1.58 1.82
C CYS A 65 -0.24 -1.49 1.10
N GLU A 66 -0.96 -2.59 0.92
CA GLU A 66 -2.34 -2.59 0.43
C GLU A 66 -3.29 -2.89 1.60
N PHE A 67 -4.10 -1.90 1.99
CA PHE A 67 -5.03 -2.04 3.10
C PHE A 67 -6.45 -2.32 2.56
N PRO A 68 -7.22 -3.23 3.19
CA PRO A 68 -8.48 -3.74 2.63
C PRO A 68 -9.56 -2.65 2.52
N PHE A 69 -9.77 -1.87 3.58
CA PHE A 69 -10.80 -0.83 3.63
C PHE A 69 -10.16 0.53 3.90
N VAL A 70 -10.16 1.39 2.87
CA VAL A 70 -9.57 2.74 2.87
C VAL A 70 -10.58 3.72 2.24
N PRO A 71 -10.33 5.05 2.27
CA PRO A 71 -11.20 6.02 1.62
C PRO A 71 -11.56 5.71 0.17
N VAL A 72 -12.70 6.25 -0.26
CA VAL A 72 -13.24 6.18 -1.63
C VAL A 72 -13.79 7.55 -2.05
N ILE A 73 -13.97 7.76 -3.36
CA ILE A 73 -14.72 8.92 -3.88
C ILE A 73 -16.23 8.65 -3.72
N ASP A 74 -16.83 9.26 -2.71
CA ASP A 74 -18.21 9.05 -2.29
C ASP A 74 -19.19 10.06 -2.91
N GLY A 75 -18.69 11.20 -3.40
CA GLY A 75 -19.48 12.28 -3.98
C GLY A 75 -20.02 13.28 -2.96
N ALA A 76 -19.67 13.14 -1.68
CA ALA A 76 -20.08 14.06 -0.61
C ALA A 76 -18.86 14.59 0.15
N PHE A 77 -18.03 13.71 0.72
CA PHE A 77 -16.77 14.11 1.33
C PHE A 77 -15.69 14.39 0.27
N LEU A 78 -15.55 13.50 -0.72
CA LEU A 78 -14.71 13.67 -1.90
C LEU A 78 -15.55 13.46 -3.15
N ASP A 79 -15.59 14.45 -4.03
CA ASP A 79 -16.26 14.39 -5.33
C ASP A 79 -15.28 14.18 -6.51
N GLU A 80 -13.98 14.36 -6.28
CA GLU A 80 -12.92 14.09 -7.25
C GLU A 80 -11.68 13.45 -6.63
N TRP A 81 -10.85 12.83 -7.47
CA TRP A 81 -9.60 12.20 -7.04
C TRP A 81 -8.60 13.22 -6.50
N PRO A 82 -7.83 12.89 -5.44
CA PRO A 82 -6.83 13.81 -4.88
C PRO A 82 -5.84 14.36 -5.91
N SER A 83 -5.39 13.54 -6.85
CA SER A 83 -4.50 13.96 -7.95
C SER A 83 -5.15 15.01 -8.87
N ARG A 84 -6.46 14.91 -9.12
CA ARG A 84 -7.20 15.93 -9.88
C ARG A 84 -7.41 17.20 -9.07
N ALA A 85 -7.75 17.07 -7.79
CA ALA A 85 -7.89 18.22 -6.90
C ALA A 85 -6.58 19.02 -6.82
N LEU A 86 -5.43 18.35 -6.72
CA LEU A 86 -4.11 18.98 -6.77
C LEU A 86 -3.85 19.69 -8.11
N ALA A 87 -4.05 19.00 -9.24
CA ALA A 87 -3.85 19.57 -10.58
C ALA A 87 -4.74 20.81 -10.83
N ASN A 88 -5.99 20.76 -10.36
CA ASN A 88 -6.97 21.84 -10.49
C ASN A 88 -6.82 22.93 -9.42
N LYS A 89 -5.88 22.77 -8.49
CA LYS A 89 -5.70 23.64 -7.32
C LYS A 89 -6.96 23.74 -6.45
N ASN A 90 -7.79 22.72 -6.45
CA ASN A 90 -9.00 22.62 -5.64
C ASN A 90 -8.68 22.06 -4.25
N PHE A 91 -8.03 22.89 -3.44
CA PHE A 91 -7.66 22.55 -2.06
C PHE A 91 -7.55 23.82 -1.23
N LYS A 92 -7.68 23.67 0.09
CA LYS A 92 -7.55 24.77 1.06
C LYS A 92 -6.21 25.49 0.89
N LYS A 93 -6.24 26.82 0.74
CA LYS A 93 -5.03 27.66 0.67
C LYS A 93 -4.56 27.99 2.08
N THR A 94 -3.52 27.31 2.52
CA THR A 94 -2.94 27.49 3.86
C THR A 94 -1.50 26.98 3.89
N ASN A 95 -0.77 27.30 4.96
CA ASN A 95 0.58 26.80 5.16
C ASN A 95 0.52 25.32 5.53
N ILE A 96 1.42 24.54 4.95
CA ILE A 96 1.63 23.13 5.26
C ILE A 96 3.02 22.93 5.85
N LEU A 97 3.16 21.89 6.65
CA LEU A 97 4.43 21.36 7.14
C LEU A 97 4.33 19.86 6.96
N MET A 98 5.26 19.30 6.19
CA MET A 98 5.29 17.90 5.82
C MET A 98 6.71 17.36 5.89
N GLY A 99 6.84 16.05 6.05
CA GLY A 99 8.12 15.35 6.02
C GLY A 99 7.95 13.85 6.02
N SER A 100 9.07 13.17 5.83
CA SER A 100 9.19 11.71 5.80
C SER A 100 10.40 11.30 6.63
N ASN A 101 10.41 10.06 7.11
CA ASN A 101 11.56 9.43 7.74
C ASN A 101 12.50 8.85 6.68
N THR A 102 13.72 8.50 7.11
CA THR A 102 14.72 7.89 6.22
C THR A 102 14.37 6.44 5.85
N GLU A 103 13.79 5.66 6.77
CA GLU A 103 13.48 4.23 6.61
C GLU A 103 11.97 3.94 6.72
N GLU A 104 11.19 4.43 5.75
CA GLU A 104 9.72 4.24 5.72
C GLU A 104 9.30 2.82 5.34
N GLY A 105 10.13 2.08 4.60
CA GLY A 105 9.76 0.79 4.03
C GLY A 105 9.92 -0.38 5.00
N TYR A 106 10.95 -0.35 5.85
CA TYR A 106 11.32 -1.50 6.67
C TYR A 106 10.20 -2.05 7.53
N TYR A 107 9.41 -1.17 8.15
CA TYR A 107 8.31 -1.59 9.00
C TYR A 107 7.36 -2.54 8.25
N PHE A 108 6.94 -2.17 7.05
CA PHE A 108 6.01 -2.96 6.24
C PHE A 108 6.66 -4.22 5.67
N ILE A 109 7.93 -4.14 5.28
CA ILE A 109 8.67 -5.29 4.74
C ILE A 109 8.82 -6.39 5.81
N ILE A 110 9.09 -6.03 7.07
CA ILE A 110 9.20 -6.99 8.18
C ILE A 110 7.91 -7.80 8.38
N TYR A 111 6.75 -7.17 8.24
CA TYR A 111 5.45 -7.87 8.39
C TYR A 111 5.01 -8.60 7.12
N TYR A 112 5.53 -8.23 5.95
CA TYR A 112 5.13 -8.82 4.67
C TYR A 112 6.07 -9.95 4.20
N LEU A 113 7.39 -9.72 4.20
CA LEU A 113 8.42 -10.68 3.81
C LEU A 113 9.07 -11.33 5.04
N THR A 114 8.27 -11.94 5.91
CA THR A 114 8.69 -12.44 7.24
C THR A 114 9.85 -13.44 7.22
N GLU A 115 9.99 -14.23 6.15
CA GLU A 115 11.09 -15.19 6.00
C GLU A 115 12.42 -14.53 5.64
N LEU A 116 12.38 -13.42 4.89
CA LEU A 116 13.57 -12.67 4.47
C LEU A 116 13.97 -11.63 5.53
N PHE A 117 12.98 -10.93 6.11
CA PHE A 117 13.16 -9.89 7.12
C PHE A 117 12.72 -10.37 8.48
N ARG A 118 13.54 -11.24 9.08
CA ARG A 118 13.33 -11.72 10.44
C ARG A 118 13.60 -10.59 11.44
N LYS A 119 12.84 -10.58 12.54
CA LYS A 119 13.03 -9.61 13.63
C LYS A 119 14.22 -10.01 14.52
N GLU A 120 15.40 -10.01 13.93
CA GLU A 120 16.68 -10.32 14.56
C GLU A 120 17.77 -9.35 14.12
N GLU A 121 18.91 -9.36 14.81
CA GLU A 121 20.05 -8.53 14.42
C GLU A 121 20.78 -9.12 13.21
N ASN A 122 21.49 -8.27 12.46
CA ASN A 122 22.36 -8.67 11.35
C ASN A 122 21.62 -9.43 10.24
N VAL A 123 20.46 -8.93 9.82
CA VAL A 123 19.78 -9.38 8.60
C VAL A 123 20.51 -8.82 7.37
N TYR A 124 20.72 -9.70 6.40
CA TYR A 124 21.43 -9.46 5.14
C TYR A 124 20.57 -9.98 3.99
N VAL A 125 20.62 -9.33 2.84
CA VAL A 125 19.86 -9.74 1.65
C VAL A 125 20.84 -9.90 0.50
N ASN A 126 21.08 -11.15 0.07
CA ASN A 126 21.96 -11.37 -1.07
C ASN A 126 21.30 -10.93 -2.39
N ARG A 127 22.08 -10.85 -3.47
CA ARG A 127 21.58 -10.35 -4.76
C ARG A 127 20.40 -11.14 -5.32
N GLN A 128 20.39 -12.47 -5.16
CA GLN A 128 19.30 -13.31 -5.66
C GLN A 128 18.02 -13.09 -4.84
N GLU A 129 18.15 -12.96 -3.53
CA GLU A 129 17.04 -12.62 -2.63
C GLU A 129 16.46 -11.24 -2.96
N PHE A 130 17.31 -10.24 -3.23
CA PHE A 130 16.88 -8.92 -3.67
C PHE A 130 16.04 -8.99 -4.96
N LEU A 131 16.54 -9.68 -6.00
CA LEU A 131 15.81 -9.83 -7.27
C LEU A 131 14.46 -10.53 -7.09
N ARG A 132 14.39 -11.53 -6.19
CA ARG A 132 13.14 -12.20 -5.84
C ARG A 132 12.19 -11.24 -5.10
N ALA A 133 12.70 -10.54 -4.09
CA ALA A 133 11.93 -9.57 -3.31
C ALA A 133 11.36 -8.43 -4.17
N VAL A 134 12.10 -7.92 -5.16
CA VAL A 134 11.57 -6.93 -6.12
C VAL A 134 10.32 -7.46 -6.83
N THR A 135 10.31 -8.74 -7.21
CA THR A 135 9.15 -9.36 -7.85
C THR A 135 7.97 -9.50 -6.89
N GLU A 136 8.22 -9.92 -5.65
CA GLU A 136 7.20 -10.12 -4.62
C GLU A 136 6.58 -8.80 -4.13
N LEU A 137 7.38 -7.74 -4.01
CA LEU A 137 6.95 -6.40 -3.58
C LEU A 137 6.25 -5.63 -4.70
N ASN A 138 6.45 -6.02 -5.96
CA ASN A 138 5.90 -5.33 -7.12
C ASN A 138 5.12 -6.28 -8.06
N PRO A 139 4.07 -6.97 -7.56
CA PRO A 139 3.41 -8.05 -8.28
C PRO A 139 2.65 -7.58 -9.53
N TYR A 140 2.20 -6.31 -9.57
CA TYR A 140 1.41 -5.77 -10.67
C TYR A 140 2.23 -5.18 -11.82
N PHE A 141 3.54 -4.99 -11.64
CA PHE A 141 4.41 -4.48 -12.69
C PHE A 141 4.90 -5.60 -13.63
N ASN A 142 5.00 -5.28 -14.92
CA ASN A 142 5.55 -6.21 -15.91
C ASN A 142 7.07 -6.35 -15.75
N SER A 143 7.67 -7.30 -16.49
CA SER A 143 9.10 -7.59 -16.40
C SER A 143 10.01 -6.41 -16.74
N ILE A 144 9.62 -5.55 -17.69
CA ILE A 144 10.39 -4.37 -18.10
C ILE A 144 10.41 -3.35 -16.95
N SER A 145 9.24 -3.06 -16.38
CA SER A 145 9.12 -2.17 -15.22
C SER A 145 9.92 -2.68 -14.02
N ARG A 146 9.90 -4.00 -13.75
CA ARG A 146 10.72 -4.61 -12.69
C ARG A 146 12.22 -4.48 -12.97
N GLN A 147 12.67 -4.61 -14.22
CA GLN A 147 14.07 -4.37 -14.56
C GLN A 147 14.50 -2.92 -14.31
N ALA A 148 13.61 -1.95 -14.59
CA ALA A 148 13.87 -0.55 -14.26
C ALA A 148 13.97 -0.32 -12.74
N ILE A 149 13.09 -0.95 -11.94
CA ILE A 149 13.17 -0.89 -10.46
C ILE A 149 14.48 -1.48 -9.96
N VAL A 150 14.87 -2.66 -10.46
CA VAL A 150 16.16 -3.27 -10.11
C VAL A 150 17.30 -2.31 -10.47
N PHE A 151 17.25 -1.68 -11.64
CA PHE A 151 18.29 -0.76 -12.08
C PHE A 151 18.41 0.48 -11.18
N GLU A 152 17.28 1.09 -10.84
CA GLU A 152 17.22 2.32 -10.02
C GLU A 152 17.72 2.05 -8.59
N TYR A 153 17.29 0.94 -7.99
CA TYR A 153 17.60 0.60 -6.60
C TYR A 153 18.80 -0.35 -6.44
N THR A 154 19.70 -0.42 -7.42
CA THR A 154 20.97 -1.13 -7.27
C THR A 154 22.09 -0.15 -6.95
N ASP A 155 22.84 -0.42 -5.88
CA ASP A 155 24.13 0.24 -5.66
C ASP A 155 25.14 -0.25 -6.71
N TRP A 156 25.34 0.55 -7.76
CA TRP A 156 26.21 0.17 -8.88
C TRP A 156 27.71 0.18 -8.54
N LEU A 157 28.12 0.75 -7.40
CA LEU A 157 29.50 0.66 -6.94
C LEU A 157 29.79 -0.70 -6.31
N ASN A 158 28.79 -1.31 -5.65
CA ASN A 158 28.89 -2.65 -5.08
C ASN A 158 27.56 -3.44 -5.21
N PRO A 159 27.23 -3.95 -6.42
CA PRO A 159 25.90 -4.51 -6.70
C PRO A 159 25.51 -5.74 -5.87
N ASP A 160 26.50 -6.49 -5.40
CA ASP A 160 26.30 -7.73 -4.64
C ASP A 160 26.41 -7.51 -3.12
N ASP A 161 26.58 -6.26 -2.66
CA ASP A 161 26.66 -5.96 -1.23
C ASP A 161 25.35 -6.33 -0.52
N PRO A 162 25.40 -7.19 0.51
CA PRO A 162 24.18 -7.67 1.14
C PRO A 162 23.49 -6.65 2.04
N VAL A 163 24.18 -5.58 2.45
CA VAL A 163 23.61 -4.48 3.23
C VAL A 163 22.96 -3.49 2.28
N SER A 164 23.64 -3.08 1.20
CA SER A 164 23.05 -2.19 0.18
C SER A 164 21.80 -2.82 -0.45
N ASN A 165 21.84 -4.11 -0.82
CA ASN A 165 20.65 -4.80 -1.36
C ASN A 165 19.47 -4.82 -0.37
N ARG A 166 19.74 -4.94 0.94
CA ARG A 166 18.71 -4.88 1.99
C ARG A 166 18.12 -3.48 2.09
N ASP A 167 18.98 -2.47 2.20
CA ASP A 167 18.57 -1.05 2.33
C ASP A 167 17.81 -0.58 1.08
N SER A 168 18.17 -1.08 -0.10
CA SER A 168 17.44 -0.82 -1.34
C SER A 168 15.97 -1.29 -1.32
N LEU A 169 15.66 -2.39 -0.61
CA LEU A 169 14.27 -2.84 -0.47
C LEU A 169 13.46 -1.87 0.39
N ASP A 170 14.05 -1.34 1.47
CA ASP A 170 13.44 -0.27 2.25
C ASP A 170 13.17 0.96 1.38
N LYS A 171 14.17 1.40 0.61
CA LYS A 171 14.04 2.60 -0.22
C LYS A 171 12.96 2.47 -1.29
N MET A 172 12.89 1.36 -2.03
CA MET A 172 11.84 1.22 -3.07
C MET A 172 10.42 1.20 -2.50
N VAL A 173 10.21 0.58 -1.33
CA VAL A 173 8.91 0.57 -0.66
C VAL A 173 8.61 1.94 -0.06
N GLY A 174 9.57 2.51 0.67
CA GLY A 174 9.45 3.81 1.33
C GLY A 174 9.18 4.94 0.34
N ASP A 175 9.94 4.98 -0.76
CA ASP A 175 9.78 5.99 -1.80
C ASP A 175 8.42 5.91 -2.48
N TYR A 176 8.04 4.72 -2.96
CA TYR A 176 6.80 4.55 -3.71
C TYR A 176 5.55 4.74 -2.87
N HIS A 177 5.54 4.25 -1.63
CA HIS A 177 4.34 4.30 -0.77
C HIS A 177 4.28 5.55 0.10
N PHE A 178 5.39 6.22 0.40
CA PHE A 178 5.42 7.32 1.36
C PHE A 178 6.16 8.55 0.80
N THR A 179 7.49 8.50 0.69
CA THR A 179 8.34 9.68 0.48
C THR A 179 8.00 10.46 -0.79
N CYS A 180 7.86 9.79 -1.93
CA CYS A 180 7.59 10.49 -3.19
C CYS A 180 6.21 11.16 -3.21
N ASN A 181 5.22 10.58 -2.52
CA ASN A 181 3.87 11.16 -2.45
C ASN A 181 3.83 12.37 -1.52
N VAL A 182 4.63 12.37 -0.45
CA VAL A 182 4.83 13.56 0.39
C VAL A 182 5.48 14.67 -0.43
N ASN A 183 6.50 14.35 -1.23
CA ASN A 183 7.17 15.31 -2.10
C ASN A 183 6.26 15.89 -3.20
N GLU A 184 5.37 15.08 -3.78
CA GLU A 184 4.41 15.55 -4.79
C GLU A 184 3.39 16.54 -4.20
N PHE A 185 2.98 16.33 -2.95
CA PHE A 185 1.94 17.13 -2.30
C PHE A 185 2.46 18.47 -1.76
N ALA A 186 3.75 18.53 -1.38
CA ALA A 186 4.40 19.69 -0.78
C ALA A 186 4.67 20.82 -1.78
#